data_AF-A0A846GFN2-F1
#
_entry.id   AF-A0A846GFN2-F1
#
_cell.length_a   1.000
_cell.length_b   1.000
_cell.length_c   1.000
_cell.angle_alpha   90.00
_cell.angle_beta   90.00
_cell.angle_gamma   90.00
#
_symmetry.space_group_name_H-M   'P 1'
#
loop_
_entity.id
_entity.type
_entity.pdbx_description
1 polymer ?
#
loop_
_entity_poly.entity_id
_entity_poly.type
_entity_poly.pdbx_seq_one_letter_code
_entity_poly.pdbx_strand_id
1 'polypeptide(L)' 'MLVSDKINEIAREMYRLAGYTVREGYDFFGATHPQEKRALYQAMAAWEMILGDSPDLESDWSE' A
#
# COMPACT_ATOMS: atom_id res chain seq x y z
N MET A 1 5.20 -7.73 -11.63
CA MET A 1 5.10 -6.80 -10.49
C MET A 1 4.27 -7.53 -9.48
N LEU A 2 4.69 -7.59 -8.22
CA LEU A 2 3.92 -8.32 -7.21
C LEU A 2 2.75 -7.45 -6.73
N VAL A 3 1.72 -8.08 -6.19
CA VAL A 3 0.64 -7.36 -5.50
C VAL A 3 1.19 -6.54 -4.33
N SER A 4 2.23 -7.02 -3.63
CA SER A 4 2.94 -6.23 -2.61
C SER A 4 3.49 -4.91 -3.16
N ASP A 5 4.12 -4.92 -4.34
CA ASP A 5 4.56 -3.68 -5.00
C ASP A 5 3.38 -2.74 -5.24
N LYS A 6 2.25 -3.29 -5.71
CA LYS A 6 1.05 -2.49 -6.00
C LYS A 6 0.42 -1.89 -4.74
N ILE A 7 0.32 -2.68 -3.67
CA ILE A 7 -0.14 -2.20 -2.37
C ILE A 7 0.78 -1.09 -1.85
N ASN A 8 2.10 -1.23 -2.03
CA ASN A 8 3.06 -0.21 -1.63
C ASN A 8 2.90 1.11 -2.44
N GLU A 9 2.57 1.03 -3.72
CA GLU A 9 2.20 2.21 -4.53
C GLU A 9 0.93 2.89 -4.00
N ILE A 10 -0.12 2.12 -3.71
CA ILE A 10 -1.37 2.65 -3.17
C ILE A 10 -1.12 3.29 -1.80
N ALA A 11 -0.33 2.66 -0.94
CA ALA A 11 0.04 3.19 0.38
C ALA A 11 0.76 4.54 0.25
N ARG A 12 1.68 4.66 -0.71
CA ARG A 12 2.37 5.93 -1.01
C ARG A 12 1.38 7.02 -1.41
N GLU A 13 0.39 6.69 -2.24
CA GLU A 13 -0.64 7.64 -2.65
C GLU A 13 -1.55 8.05 -1.49
N MET A 14 -1.97 7.11 -0.64
CA MET A 14 -2.75 7.40 0.58
C MET A 14 -1.98 8.34 1.53
N TYR A 15 -0.68 8.08 1.71
CA TYR A 15 0.19 8.90 2.54
C TYR A 15 0.36 10.33 1.96
N ARG A 16 0.47 10.43 0.64
CA ARG A 16 0.52 11.71 -0.10
C ARG A 16 -0.77 12.51 0.03
N LEU A 17 -1.93 11.85 -0.12
CA LEU A 17 -3.25 12.48 0.05
C LEU A 17 -3.47 12.98 1.48
N ALA A 18 -2.86 12.34 2.47
CA ALA A 18 -2.84 12.82 3.86
C ALA A 18 -1.87 14.00 4.12
N GLY A 19 -1.16 14.47 3.09
CA GLY A 19 -0.25 15.63 3.16
C GLY A 19 1.21 15.29 3.49
N TYR A 20 1.58 14.01 3.49
CA TYR A 20 2.94 13.57 3.82
C TYR A 20 3.73 13.16 2.57
N THR A 21 5.05 13.02 2.70
CA THR A 21 5.93 12.55 1.62
C THR A 21 6.91 11.52 2.15
N VAL A 22 7.30 10.59 1.28
CA VAL A 22 8.36 9.61 1.54
C VAL A 22 9.35 9.62 0.38
N ARG A 23 10.56 9.10 0.62
CA ARG A 23 11.56 8.90 -0.44
C ARG A 23 11.05 7.92 -1.51
N GLU A 24 11.58 8.04 -2.71
CA GLU A 24 11.39 7.05 -3.76
C GLU A 24 11.87 5.67 -3.28
N GLY A 25 11.12 4.62 -3.64
CA GLY A 25 11.40 3.25 -3.18
C GLY A 25 11.16 3.00 -1.69
N TYR A 26 10.51 3.93 -0.95
CA TYR A 26 10.12 3.66 0.43
C TYR A 26 9.16 2.46 0.51
N ASP A 27 9.44 1.56 1.44
CA ASP A 27 8.68 0.34 1.72
C ASP A 27 7.80 0.53 2.96
N PHE A 28 6.49 0.55 2.75
CA PHE A 28 5.50 0.69 3.82
C PHE A 28 5.31 -0.59 4.63
N PHE A 29 5.67 -1.78 4.13
CA PHE A 29 5.59 -3.02 4.91
C PHE A 29 6.58 -3.04 6.06
N GLY A 30 7.73 -2.38 5.91
CA GLY A 30 8.73 -2.15 6.96
C GLY A 30 8.42 -0.98 7.90
N ALA A 31 7.30 -0.29 7.74
CA ALA A 31 7.02 0.95 8.48
C ALA A 31 6.84 0.72 9.98
N THR A 32 7.43 1.62 10.78
CA THR A 32 7.26 1.61 12.24
C THR A 32 6.43 2.78 12.75
N HIS A 33 6.37 3.89 12.00
CA HIS A 33 5.61 5.07 12.41
C HIS A 33 4.10 4.82 12.26
N PRO A 34 3.26 5.24 13.24
CA PRO A 34 1.82 4.97 13.21
C PRO A 34 1.12 5.47 11.94
N GLN A 35 1.52 6.64 11.44
CA GLN A 35 0.91 7.23 10.25
C GLN A 35 1.27 6.47 8.96
N GLU A 36 2.47 5.90 8.88
CA GLU A 36 2.91 5.10 7.73
C GLU A 36 2.17 3.75 7.72
N LYS A 37 2.07 3.09 8.89
CA LYS A 37 1.27 1.87 9.07
C LYS A 37 -0.20 2.10 8.69
N ARG A 38 -0.76 3.25 9.07
CA ARG A 38 -2.12 3.62 8.70
C ARG A 38 -2.29 3.68 7.18
N ALA A 39 -1.34 4.27 6.45
CA ALA A 39 -1.40 4.33 5.00
C ALA A 39 -1.34 2.95 4.36
N LEU A 40 -0.51 2.04 4.88
CA LEU A 40 -0.49 0.64 4.44
C LEU A 40 -1.84 -0.05 4.66
N TYR A 41 -2.43 0.08 5.83
CA TYR A 41 -3.73 -0.53 6.12
C TYR A 41 -4.86 0.07 5.27
N GLN A 42 -4.81 1.37 4.98
CA GLN A 42 -5.74 2.00 4.05
C GLN A 42 -5.58 1.46 2.63
N ALA A 43 -4.37 1.17 2.18
CA ALA A 43 -4.12 0.56 0.89
C ALA A 43 -4.70 -0.86 0.80
N MET A 44 -4.46 -1.70 1.80
CA MET A 44 -5.03 -3.05 1.86
C MET A 44 -6.56 -3.02 1.94
N ALA A 45 -7.14 -2.12 2.74
CA ALA A 45 -8.59 -1.96 2.83
C ALA A 45 -9.21 -1.46 1.51
N ALA A 46 -8.52 -0.56 0.79
CA ALA A 46 -8.96 -0.10 -0.52
C ALA A 46 -8.97 -1.23 -1.55
N TRP A 47 -7.95 -2.09 -1.53
CA TRP A 47 -7.89 -3.31 -2.34
C TRP A 47 -9.11 -4.21 -2.07
N GLU A 48 -9.33 -4.59 -0.81
CA GLU A 48 -10.45 -5.45 -0.40
C GLU A 48 -11.81 -4.87 -0.81
N MET A 49 -11.97 -3.55 -0.69
CA MET A 49 -13.22 -2.88 -1.07
C MET A 49 -13.47 -2.92 -2.58
N ILE A 50 -12.43 -2.87 -3.40
CA ILE A 50 -12.54 -2.78 -4.86
C ILE A 50 -12.62 -4.16 -5.51
N LEU A 51 -11.76 -5.10 -5.08
CA LEU A 51 -11.65 -6.43 -5.69
C LEU A 51 -12.47 -7.50 -4.95
N GLY A 52 -12.86 -7.23 -3.70
CA GLY A 52 -13.71 -8.12 -2.91
C GLY A 52 -12.95 -9.23 -2.19
N ASP A 53 -11.62 -9.23 -2.22
CA ASP A 53 -10.74 -10.19 -1.57
C ASP A 53 -9.53 -9.52 -0.92
N SER A 54 -8.89 -10.20 0.03
CA SER A 54 -7.64 -9.72 0.63
C SER A 54 -6.48 -9.85 -0.37
N PRO A 55 -5.53 -8.89 -0.40
CA PRO A 55 -4.42 -8.94 -1.34
C PRO A 55 -3.49 -10.13 -1.07
N ASP A 56 -3.31 -10.99 -2.07
CA ASP A 56 -2.27 -12.02 -2.07
C ASP A 56 -0.92 -11.40 -2.47
N LEU A 57 -0.15 -10.99 -1.47
CA LEU A 57 1.05 -10.15 -1.61
C LEU A 57 2.16 -10.76 -2.49
N GLU A 58 2.20 -12.09 -2.60
CA GLU A 58 3.18 -12.84 -3.37
C GLU A 58 2.69 -13.18 -4.78
N SER A 59 1.42 -12.88 -5.09
CA SER A 59 0.86 -13.10 -6.41
C SER A 59 1.36 -12.04 -7.40
N ASP A 60 1.48 -12.45 -8.67
CA ASP A 60 1.78 -11.53 -9.75
C ASP A 60 0.56 -10.64 -10.04
N TRP A 61 0.79 -9.32 -10.00
CA TRP A 61 -0.14 -8.35 -10.52
C TRP A 61 0.04 -8.22 -12.04
N SER A 62 -0.94 -8.74 -12.78
CA SER A 62 -1.05 -8.63 -14.23
C SER A 62 -2.32 -7.85 -14.59
N GLU A 63 -2.37 -6.57 -14.25
CA GLU A 63 -3.29 -5.64 -14.94
C GLU A 63 -2.66 -5.14 -16.24
#